data_AF-F0XVS6-F1
#
_entry.id   AF-F0XVS6-F1
#
_cell.length_a   1.000
_cell.length_b   1.000
_cell.length_c   1.000
_cell.angle_alpha   90.00
_cell.angle_beta   90.00
_cell.angle_gamma   90.00
#
_symmetry.space_group_name_H-M   'P 1'
#
loop_
_entity.id
_entity.type
_entity.pdbx_description
1 polymer ?
#
loop_
_entity_poly.entity_id
_entity_poly.type
_entity_poly.pdbx_seq_one_letter_code
_entity_poly.pdbx_strand_id
1 'polypeptide(L)'
;MSRPPENTPIGYLTVHESDVEDGASQRRPGLHVESPGLARGAAAAALAPGAHHHWGRGIVMKDGSLSGGIFMASSVDDTCRLWNCRVRDDQGDIVGPGGDCERLRPLLKHVETDTLRANELAWMSDMTPHESLPLKGGGRRQYFRLVVGEVSAWYAAHSTPNPNFDLASAPGGPAVVAGDKFANAGAYAWTRGAAAAGAYDPADDRARTSFRKAMARAGLEHRLDFFAACGVRRFADLRGKGAELRRGLDHWDQTRLRYALKKPGVLWYETAPDSGEE
;
A
#
# COMPACT_ATOMS: atom_id res chain seq x y z
N MET A 1 29.54 12.35 8.43
CA MET A 1 28.17 12.91 8.41
C MET A 1 27.41 12.33 9.58
N SER A 2 26.67 13.16 10.33
CA SER A 2 25.90 12.72 11.50
C SER A 2 24.67 11.94 11.07
N ARG A 3 24.44 10.77 11.68
CA ARG A 3 23.24 9.94 11.45
C ARG A 3 21.98 10.76 11.79
N PRO A 4 20.94 10.77 10.96
CA PRO A 4 19.68 11.40 11.30
C PRO A 4 19.09 10.72 12.56
N PRO A 5 18.39 11.48 13.44
CA PRO A 5 17.65 10.92 14.57
C PRO A 5 16.77 9.74 14.14
N GLU A 6 16.59 8.77 15.04
CA GLU A 6 15.92 7.50 14.81
C GLU A 6 14.46 7.62 14.29
N ASN A 7 13.86 8.81 14.43
CA ASN A 7 12.49 9.13 14.02
C ASN A 7 12.39 10.24 12.94
N THR A 8 13.44 10.47 12.16
CA THR A 8 13.39 11.49 11.11
C THR A 8 12.42 11.07 10.00
N PRO A 9 11.32 11.82 9.75
CA PRO A 9 10.39 11.48 8.67
C PRO A 9 11.11 11.58 7.33
N ILE A 10 11.00 10.51 6.52
CA ILE A 10 11.55 10.48 5.17
C ILE A 10 10.44 10.85 4.18
N GLY A 11 10.72 11.81 3.30
CA GLY A 11 9.86 12.15 2.17
C GLY A 11 10.55 11.84 0.84
N TYR A 12 9.77 11.46 -0.17
CA TYR A 12 10.27 11.16 -1.50
C TYR A 12 9.66 12.14 -2.51
N LEU A 13 10.53 12.91 -3.16
CA LEU A 13 10.14 13.92 -4.12
C LEU A 13 10.39 13.43 -5.54
N THR A 14 9.40 13.59 -6.40
CA THR A 14 9.52 13.50 -7.85
C THR A 14 9.20 14.87 -8.44
N VAL A 15 10.13 15.40 -9.22
CA VAL A 15 9.90 16.50 -10.15
C VAL A 15 10.29 15.98 -11.52
N HIS A 16 9.35 15.96 -12.46
CA HIS A 16 9.61 15.55 -13.83
C HIS A 16 9.14 16.63 -14.79
N GLU A 17 10.09 17.19 -15.54
CA GLU A 17 9.83 18.24 -16.51
C GLU A 17 10.28 17.80 -17.89
N SER A 18 9.38 17.83 -18.86
CA SER A 18 9.70 17.46 -20.23
C SER A 18 8.74 18.13 -21.20
N ASP A 19 9.14 18.19 -22.45
CA ASP A 19 8.23 18.40 -23.56
C ASP A 19 7.50 17.08 -23.84
N VAL A 20 6.20 17.17 -24.13
CA VAL A 20 5.34 16.02 -24.38
C VAL A 20 4.58 16.26 -25.67
N GLU A 21 4.57 15.26 -26.54
CA GLU A 21 3.87 15.33 -27.83
C GLU A 21 2.35 15.39 -27.64
N ASP A 22 1.66 15.96 -28.63
CA ASP A 22 0.20 15.95 -28.65
C ASP A 22 -0.33 14.50 -28.66
N GLY A 23 -1.34 14.24 -27.83
CA GLY A 23 -1.90 12.89 -27.66
C GLY A 23 -1.02 11.92 -26.86
N ALA A 24 0.19 12.33 -26.44
CA ALA A 24 1.04 11.52 -25.56
C ALA A 24 0.82 11.85 -24.08
N SER A 25 1.11 10.89 -23.21
CA SER A 25 1.14 11.09 -21.75
C SER A 25 2.58 11.12 -21.27
N GLN A 26 2.91 12.04 -20.36
CA GLN A 26 4.28 12.18 -19.82
C GLN A 26 4.68 11.01 -18.90
N ARG A 27 3.68 10.42 -18.24
CA ARG A 27 3.83 9.33 -17.27
C ARG A 27 3.06 8.14 -17.79
N ARG A 28 3.16 7.00 -17.08
CA ARG A 28 2.50 5.76 -17.47
C ARG A 28 1.01 6.01 -17.80
N PRO A 29 0.56 5.68 -19.03
CA PRO A 29 -0.85 5.72 -19.38
C PRO A 29 -1.61 4.56 -18.73
N GLY A 30 -2.94 4.67 -18.70
CA GLY A 30 -3.82 3.67 -18.13
C GLY A 30 -4.03 3.83 -16.62
N LEU A 31 -5.09 3.21 -16.13
CA LEU A 31 -5.53 3.27 -14.75
C LEU A 31 -4.64 2.40 -13.86
N HIS A 32 -4.11 3.00 -12.81
CA HIS A 32 -3.27 2.32 -11.85
C HIS A 32 -3.41 2.86 -10.43
N VAL A 33 -2.83 2.12 -9.49
CA VAL A 33 -2.54 2.53 -8.12
C VAL A 33 -1.02 2.56 -7.92
N GLU A 34 -0.52 3.24 -6.88
CA GLU A 34 0.93 3.35 -6.63
C GLU A 34 1.49 2.13 -5.90
N SER A 35 0.68 1.51 -5.04
CA SER A 35 1.00 0.25 -4.40
C SER A 35 0.65 -0.91 -5.33
N PRO A 36 1.58 -1.83 -5.64
CA PRO A 36 1.29 -3.02 -6.43
C PRO A 36 0.45 -4.07 -5.68
N GLY A 37 -0.13 -3.74 -4.52
CA GLY A 37 -0.88 -4.68 -3.68
C GLY A 37 0.03 -5.72 -3.03
N LEU A 38 -0.44 -6.98 -2.97
CA LEU A 38 0.29 -8.13 -2.44
C LEU A 38 1.16 -8.73 -3.55
N ALA A 39 2.50 -8.58 -3.49
CA ALA A 39 3.36 -9.26 -4.45
C ALA A 39 3.31 -10.79 -4.28
N ARG A 40 3.20 -11.51 -5.41
CA ARG A 40 3.28 -12.98 -5.48
C ARG A 40 4.30 -13.40 -6.54
N GLY A 41 4.94 -14.56 -6.35
CA GLY A 41 5.85 -15.17 -7.33
C GLY A 41 7.30 -14.63 -7.28
N ALA A 42 8.08 -14.79 -8.36
CA ALA A 42 9.49 -14.40 -8.40
C ALA A 42 9.73 -12.88 -8.18
N ALA A 43 8.73 -12.04 -8.43
CA ALA A 43 8.76 -10.62 -8.06
C ALA A 43 8.77 -10.39 -6.53
N ALA A 44 8.35 -11.38 -5.73
CA ALA A 44 8.47 -11.40 -4.28
C ALA A 44 9.86 -11.86 -3.80
N ALA A 45 10.81 -12.17 -4.68
CA ALA A 45 12.16 -12.55 -4.26
C ALA A 45 12.91 -11.40 -3.56
N ALA A 46 12.49 -10.15 -3.80
CA ALA A 46 13.02 -8.96 -3.11
C ALA A 46 12.13 -8.47 -1.96
N LEU A 47 10.94 -9.05 -1.74
CA LEU A 47 9.87 -8.50 -0.91
C LEU A 47 8.98 -9.60 -0.30
N ALA A 48 8.71 -9.55 1.01
CA ALA A 48 7.99 -10.63 1.71
C ALA A 48 6.66 -11.02 1.03
N PRO A 49 6.53 -12.27 0.54
CA PRO A 49 5.30 -12.75 -0.09
C PRO A 49 4.10 -12.60 0.85
N GLY A 50 3.06 -11.89 0.40
CA GLY A 50 1.86 -11.70 1.20
C GLY A 50 1.91 -10.53 2.20
N ALA A 51 2.93 -9.66 2.14
CA ALA A 51 2.92 -8.35 2.78
C ALA A 51 2.40 -7.27 1.82
N HIS A 52 1.65 -6.30 2.33
CA HIS A 52 1.27 -5.12 1.56
C HIS A 52 2.51 -4.26 1.27
N HIS A 53 2.69 -3.85 0.01
CA HIS A 53 3.74 -2.90 -0.36
C HIS A 53 3.22 -1.48 -0.24
N HIS A 54 3.74 -0.74 0.73
CA HIS A 54 3.30 0.63 0.97
C HIS A 54 4.10 1.61 0.11
N TRP A 55 3.40 2.61 -0.42
CA TRP A 55 3.97 3.74 -1.15
C TRP A 55 3.41 5.06 -0.61
N GLY A 56 3.64 5.30 0.67
CA GLY A 56 3.10 6.40 1.46
C GLY A 56 1.87 6.02 2.27
N ARG A 57 1.16 4.92 1.90
CA ARG A 57 -0.04 4.34 2.55
C ARG A 57 -1.28 5.22 2.55
N GLY A 58 -1.16 6.48 2.94
CA GLY A 58 -2.22 7.50 2.94
C GLY A 58 -3.50 7.10 3.67
N ILE A 59 -3.68 7.60 4.89
CA ILE A 59 -4.86 7.33 5.71
C ILE A 59 -5.57 8.64 6.04
N VAL A 60 -6.88 8.67 5.81
CA VAL A 60 -7.76 9.70 6.39
C VAL A 60 -8.19 9.23 7.77
N MET A 61 -7.82 9.98 8.80
CA MET A 61 -8.19 9.72 10.18
C MET A 61 -9.65 10.09 10.44
N LYS A 62 -10.22 9.61 11.55
CA LYS A 62 -11.63 9.85 11.91
C LYS A 62 -11.95 11.34 12.09
N ASP A 63 -10.97 12.14 12.48
CA ASP A 63 -11.08 13.60 12.63
C ASP A 63 -10.87 14.38 11.32
N GLY A 64 -10.69 13.68 10.19
CA GLY A 64 -10.43 14.27 8.88
C GLY A 64 -8.96 14.63 8.63
N SER A 65 -8.08 14.45 9.62
CA SER A 65 -6.64 14.66 9.40
C SER A 65 -6.05 13.59 8.47
N LEU A 66 -5.02 13.98 7.72
CA LEU A 66 -4.34 13.11 6.77
C LEU A 66 -3.03 12.61 7.39
N SER A 67 -2.76 11.32 7.26
CA SER A 67 -1.50 10.70 7.68
C SER A 67 -0.85 9.96 6.51
N GLY A 68 0.40 10.30 6.21
CA GLY A 68 1.11 9.78 5.06
C GLY A 68 0.45 10.18 3.72
N GLY A 69 0.69 9.35 2.71
CA GLY A 69 0.07 9.46 1.39
C GLY A 69 0.90 10.22 0.37
N ILE A 70 0.22 10.63 -0.68
CA ILE A 70 0.84 11.13 -1.91
C ILE A 70 0.19 12.45 -2.27
N PHE A 71 1.00 13.49 -2.32
CA PHE A 71 0.61 14.79 -2.84
C PHE A 71 1.08 14.88 -4.29
N MET A 72 0.20 15.22 -5.22
CA MET A 72 0.57 15.36 -6.63
C MET A 72 -0.06 16.58 -7.27
N ALA A 73 0.66 17.15 -8.24
CA ALA A 73 0.20 18.27 -9.06
C ALA A 73 0.82 18.19 -10.46
N SER A 74 0.23 18.90 -11.40
CA SER A 74 0.71 19.03 -12.77
C SER A 74 0.58 20.48 -13.23
N SER A 75 1.53 21.00 -14.01
CA SER A 75 1.46 22.37 -14.53
C SER A 75 0.48 22.55 -15.70
N VAL A 76 -0.17 21.48 -16.15
CA VAL A 76 -1.08 21.47 -17.32
C VAL A 76 -2.42 20.87 -16.91
N ASP A 77 -3.50 21.58 -17.25
CA ASP A 77 -4.88 21.17 -17.00
C ASP A 77 -5.21 19.81 -17.60
N ASP A 78 -6.14 19.08 -16.98
CA ASP A 78 -6.72 17.84 -17.51
C ASP A 78 -5.71 16.73 -17.83
N THR A 79 -4.51 16.77 -17.25
CA THR A 79 -3.45 15.77 -17.49
C THR A 79 -3.34 14.70 -16.40
N CYS A 80 -4.10 14.86 -15.32
CA CYS A 80 -4.16 13.93 -14.19
C CYS A 80 -5.62 13.69 -13.82
N ARG A 81 -6.01 12.43 -13.67
CA ARG A 81 -7.33 12.08 -13.14
C ARG A 81 -7.21 11.11 -11.99
N LEU A 82 -8.03 11.32 -10.97
CA LEU A 82 -8.17 10.49 -9.78
C LEU A 82 -9.62 10.05 -9.64
N TRP A 83 -9.81 8.88 -9.04
CA TRP A 83 -11.12 8.40 -8.61
C TRP A 83 -11.19 8.47 -7.10
N ASN A 84 -12.24 9.08 -6.56
CA ASN A 84 -12.46 9.26 -5.12
C ASN A 84 -12.89 7.94 -4.46
N CYS A 85 -12.00 6.95 -4.52
CA CYS A 85 -12.16 5.65 -3.89
C CYS A 85 -10.80 5.02 -3.58
N ARG A 86 -10.84 3.92 -2.84
CA ARG A 86 -9.67 3.11 -2.51
C ARG A 86 -9.88 1.70 -3.02
N VAL A 87 -8.93 1.19 -3.80
CA VAL A 87 -8.90 -0.21 -4.21
C VAL A 87 -8.51 -1.05 -3.01
N ARG A 88 -9.33 -2.05 -2.68
CA ARG A 88 -9.01 -3.03 -1.65
C ARG A 88 -8.59 -4.32 -2.33
N ASP A 89 -7.28 -4.57 -2.38
CA ASP A 89 -6.71 -5.80 -2.91
C ASP A 89 -6.19 -6.71 -1.80
N ASP A 90 -7.09 -7.09 -0.92
CA ASP A 90 -6.82 -7.90 0.27
C ASP A 90 -6.30 -9.32 -0.04
N GLN A 91 -6.51 -9.77 -1.27
CA GLN A 91 -6.14 -11.11 -1.73
C GLN A 91 -5.01 -11.08 -2.78
N GLY A 92 -4.61 -9.93 -3.31
CA GLY A 92 -3.55 -9.84 -4.33
C GLY A 92 -4.01 -10.34 -5.69
N ASP A 93 -5.30 -10.25 -5.97
CA ASP A 93 -5.93 -10.69 -7.21
C ASP A 93 -6.67 -9.55 -7.91
N ILE A 94 -6.63 -8.32 -7.37
CA ILE A 94 -7.28 -7.11 -7.92
C ILE A 94 -6.29 -6.12 -8.55
N VAL A 95 -5.09 -5.98 -8.01
CA VAL A 95 -4.06 -5.10 -8.59
C VAL A 95 -3.05 -5.96 -9.35
N GLY A 96 -2.86 -5.62 -10.62
CA GLY A 96 -1.89 -6.26 -11.50
C GLY A 96 -0.48 -5.68 -11.35
N PRO A 97 0.48 -6.20 -12.12
CA PRO A 97 1.86 -5.74 -12.10
C PRO A 97 1.99 -4.22 -12.22
N GLY A 98 2.87 -3.66 -11.39
CA GLY A 98 3.13 -2.21 -11.34
C GLY A 98 1.93 -1.37 -10.89
N GLY A 99 0.91 -1.95 -10.26
CA GLY A 99 -0.28 -1.22 -9.86
C GLY A 99 -1.40 -1.19 -10.90
N ASP A 100 -1.28 -1.97 -11.98
CA ASP A 100 -2.30 -2.01 -13.04
C ASP A 100 -3.68 -2.34 -12.50
N CYS A 101 -4.68 -1.52 -12.78
CA CYS A 101 -6.05 -1.83 -12.39
C CYS A 101 -7.08 -1.45 -13.46
N GLU A 102 -6.68 -1.42 -14.72
CA GLU A 102 -7.51 -1.02 -15.88
C GLU A 102 -8.82 -1.79 -15.98
N ARG A 103 -8.82 -3.07 -15.60
CA ARG A 103 -10.03 -3.91 -15.49
C ARG A 103 -11.12 -3.35 -14.57
N LEU A 104 -10.79 -2.44 -13.67
CA LEU A 104 -11.74 -1.79 -12.77
C LEU A 104 -12.46 -0.62 -13.43
N ARG A 105 -11.99 -0.10 -14.59
CA ARG A 105 -12.59 1.07 -15.26
C ARG A 105 -14.11 0.96 -15.46
N PRO A 106 -14.69 -0.18 -15.86
CA PRO A 106 -16.16 -0.30 -15.98
C PRO A 106 -16.92 -0.13 -14.66
N LEU A 107 -16.28 -0.43 -13.52
CA LEU A 107 -16.85 -0.28 -12.19
C LEU A 107 -16.73 1.15 -11.68
N LEU A 108 -15.69 1.86 -12.12
CA LEU A 108 -15.39 3.22 -11.70
C LEU A 108 -16.27 4.29 -12.36
N LYS A 109 -17.09 3.95 -13.35
CA LYS A 109 -18.01 4.87 -14.03
C LYS A 109 -19.01 5.59 -13.10
N HIS A 110 -19.26 5.02 -11.93
CA HIS A 110 -20.20 5.53 -10.93
C HIS A 110 -19.49 6.12 -9.71
N VAL A 111 -18.16 6.16 -9.73
CA VAL A 111 -17.34 6.74 -8.68
C VAL A 111 -17.05 8.18 -9.09
N GLU A 112 -17.12 9.09 -8.12
CA GLU A 112 -16.73 10.49 -8.33
C GLU A 112 -15.27 10.57 -8.79
N THR A 113 -15.02 11.42 -9.78
CA THR A 113 -13.69 11.61 -10.37
C THR A 113 -13.28 13.05 -10.33
N ASP A 114 -12.02 13.29 -9.98
CA ASP A 114 -11.40 14.60 -10.06
C ASP A 114 -10.39 14.57 -11.21
N THR A 115 -10.62 15.44 -12.19
CA THR A 115 -9.63 15.72 -13.23
C THR A 115 -8.98 17.04 -12.87
N LEU A 116 -7.69 17.01 -12.55
CA LEU A 116 -7.01 18.13 -11.90
C LEU A 116 -6.76 19.27 -12.88
N ARG A 117 -6.93 20.49 -12.37
CA ARG A 117 -6.47 21.73 -13.02
C ARG A 117 -4.97 21.90 -12.88
N ALA A 118 -4.40 22.74 -13.73
CA ALA A 118 -3.03 23.16 -13.65
C ALA A 118 -2.73 23.73 -12.26
N ASN A 119 -1.67 23.22 -11.65
CA ASN A 119 -1.17 23.57 -10.32
C ASN A 119 -2.12 23.24 -9.16
N GLU A 120 -3.19 22.49 -9.41
CA GLU A 120 -4.04 21.97 -8.35
C GLU A 120 -3.31 20.83 -7.62
N LEU A 121 -3.24 20.93 -6.29
CA LEU A 121 -2.61 19.93 -5.45
C LEU A 121 -3.69 18.95 -4.96
N ALA A 122 -3.52 17.68 -5.32
CA ALA A 122 -4.34 16.59 -4.81
C ALA A 122 -3.57 15.79 -3.76
N TRP A 123 -4.28 15.33 -2.73
CA TRP A 123 -3.81 14.27 -1.85
C TRP A 123 -4.52 12.96 -2.21
N MET A 124 -3.77 11.86 -2.21
CA MET A 124 -4.32 10.52 -2.44
C MET A 124 -3.59 9.45 -1.61
N SER A 125 -4.26 8.31 -1.41
CA SER A 125 -3.61 7.10 -0.88
C SER A 125 -2.84 6.37 -1.97
N ASP A 126 -1.96 5.45 -1.58
CA ASP A 126 -1.24 4.60 -2.54
C ASP A 126 -2.13 3.55 -3.25
N MET A 127 -3.38 3.40 -2.77
CA MET A 127 -4.41 2.54 -3.36
C MET A 127 -5.53 3.33 -4.04
N THR A 128 -5.37 4.63 -4.25
CA THR A 128 -6.32 5.47 -4.99
C THR A 128 -6.10 5.29 -6.50
N PRO A 129 -7.11 4.87 -7.28
CA PRO A 129 -6.97 4.78 -8.72
C PRO A 129 -6.72 6.15 -9.33
N HIS A 130 -5.75 6.23 -10.22
CA HIS A 130 -5.44 7.45 -10.96
C HIS A 130 -4.83 7.10 -12.33
N GLU A 131 -4.80 8.08 -13.23
CA GLU A 131 -4.20 7.96 -14.55
C GLU A 131 -3.51 9.27 -14.98
N SER A 132 -2.42 9.12 -15.73
CA SER A 132 -1.85 10.22 -16.51
C SER A 132 -2.58 10.28 -17.84
N LEU A 133 -3.23 11.41 -18.12
CA LEU A 133 -3.98 11.62 -19.34
C LEU A 133 -3.06 12.16 -20.47
N PRO A 134 -3.38 11.86 -21.73
CA PRO A 134 -2.77 12.51 -22.89
C PRO A 134 -2.89 14.04 -22.84
N LEU A 135 -1.83 14.74 -23.25
CA LEU A 135 -1.91 16.19 -23.44
C LEU A 135 -2.69 16.52 -24.70
N LYS A 136 -3.52 17.57 -24.63
CA LYS A 136 -4.18 18.17 -25.78
C LYS A 136 -3.32 19.33 -26.29
N GLY A 137 -2.76 19.21 -27.50
CA GLY A 137 -1.86 20.19 -28.13
C GLY A 137 -0.38 20.02 -27.79
N GLY A 138 -0.02 19.04 -26.96
CA GLY A 138 1.36 18.83 -26.50
C GLY A 138 1.93 20.00 -25.69
N GLY A 139 3.26 20.03 -25.53
CA GLY A 139 4.01 21.13 -24.93
C GLY A 139 4.75 20.77 -23.65
N ARG A 140 5.27 21.80 -22.97
CA ARG A 140 6.06 21.66 -21.75
C ARG A 140 5.16 21.33 -20.56
N ARG A 141 5.43 20.23 -19.86
CA ARG A 141 4.73 19.82 -18.64
C ARG A 141 5.70 19.59 -17.49
N GLN A 142 5.35 20.11 -16.32
CA GLN A 142 5.98 19.80 -15.05
C GLN A 142 5.03 18.95 -14.21
N TYR A 143 5.50 17.80 -13.76
CA TYR A 143 4.79 16.91 -12.85
C TYR A 143 5.50 16.88 -11.50
N PHE A 144 4.71 17.06 -10.44
CA PHE A 144 5.17 17.05 -9.06
C PHE A 144 4.50 15.90 -8.31
N ARG A 145 5.29 15.15 -7.53
CA ARG A 145 4.79 14.18 -6.56
C ARG A 145 5.64 14.17 -5.30
N LEU A 146 5.02 14.35 -4.15
CA LEU A 146 5.63 14.18 -2.83
C LEU A 146 4.95 13.00 -2.14
N VAL A 147 5.74 11.98 -1.80
CA VAL A 147 5.29 10.82 -1.03
C VAL A 147 5.81 10.99 0.40
N VAL A 148 4.91 10.87 1.37
CA VAL A 148 5.22 10.91 2.79
C VAL A 148 4.63 9.69 3.49
N GLY A 149 5.26 9.27 4.59
CA GLY A 149 4.86 8.06 5.31
C GLY A 149 5.65 6.83 4.87
N GLU A 150 5.04 5.66 5.02
CA GLU A 150 5.73 4.37 4.87
C GLU A 150 5.95 4.02 3.39
N VAL A 151 7.21 3.82 3.01
CA VAL A 151 7.59 3.31 1.69
C VAL A 151 8.34 2.00 1.90
N SER A 152 7.84 0.90 1.33
CA SER A 152 8.44 -0.42 1.57
C SER A 152 9.68 -0.69 0.71
N ALA A 153 9.77 -0.09 -0.47
CA ALA A 153 10.85 -0.34 -1.43
C ALA A 153 11.26 0.97 -2.13
N TRP A 154 12.54 1.12 -2.44
CA TRP A 154 13.07 2.26 -3.21
C TRP A 154 13.91 1.74 -4.37
N TYR A 155 13.53 2.10 -5.59
CA TYR A 155 14.12 1.52 -6.81
C TYR A 155 15.27 2.39 -7.33
N ALA A 156 16.51 1.92 -7.13
CA ALA A 156 17.71 2.71 -7.40
C ALA A 156 17.90 3.09 -8.86
N ALA A 157 17.44 2.27 -9.81
CA ALA A 157 17.51 2.60 -11.24
C ALA A 157 16.50 3.67 -11.68
N HIS A 158 15.53 3.99 -10.82
CA HIS A 158 14.38 4.87 -11.12
C HIS A 158 14.28 6.05 -10.17
N SER A 159 15.32 6.31 -9.38
CA SER A 159 15.31 7.32 -8.35
C SER A 159 16.69 7.91 -8.15
N THR A 160 16.76 9.20 -7.86
CA THR A 160 18.01 9.90 -7.60
C THR A 160 18.31 9.85 -6.10
N PRO A 161 19.46 9.31 -5.66
CA PRO A 161 19.82 9.31 -4.24
C PRO A 161 20.08 10.75 -3.76
N ASN A 162 19.73 11.04 -2.52
CA ASN A 162 20.09 12.30 -1.88
C ASN A 162 21.54 12.20 -1.39
N PRO A 163 22.49 13.02 -1.89
CA PRO A 163 23.90 12.92 -1.50
C PRO A 163 24.15 13.26 -0.02
N ASN A 164 23.18 13.90 0.65
CA ASN A 164 23.24 14.27 2.05
C ASN A 164 22.49 13.29 2.97
N PHE A 165 21.93 12.21 2.43
CA PHE A 165 21.14 11.25 3.19
C PHE A 165 21.41 9.81 2.73
N ASP A 166 21.99 9.01 3.62
CA ASP A 166 22.21 7.59 3.37
C ASP A 166 20.95 6.77 3.70
N LEU A 167 20.16 6.48 2.65
CA LEU A 167 18.93 5.72 2.74
C LEU A 167 19.13 4.30 3.28
N ALA A 168 20.28 3.67 3.00
CA ALA A 168 20.56 2.30 3.45
C ALA A 168 20.83 2.22 4.96
N SER A 169 21.28 3.33 5.56
CA SER A 169 21.54 3.43 7.01
C SER A 169 20.33 3.88 7.84
N ALA A 170 19.25 4.30 7.16
CA ALA A 170 18.07 4.87 7.80
C ALA A 170 17.26 3.79 8.54
N PRO A 171 17.11 3.89 9.88
CA PRO A 171 16.24 2.98 10.64
C PRO A 171 14.80 3.05 10.11
N GLY A 172 14.22 1.89 9.77
CA GLY A 172 12.87 1.83 9.19
C GLY A 172 12.75 2.40 7.77
N GLY A 173 13.87 2.64 7.09
CA GLY A 173 13.88 3.03 5.68
C GLY A 173 13.43 1.90 4.73
N PRO A 174 13.10 2.25 3.47
CA PRO A 174 12.69 1.29 2.46
C PRO A 174 13.82 0.33 2.10
N ALA A 175 13.46 -0.87 1.64
CA ALA A 175 14.43 -1.75 1.00
C ALA A 175 14.93 -1.11 -0.31
N VAL A 176 16.25 -0.93 -0.45
CA VAL A 176 16.85 -0.43 -1.71
C VAL A 176 16.89 -1.58 -2.72
N VAL A 177 16.13 -1.46 -3.79
CA VAL A 177 16.03 -2.44 -4.87
C VAL A 177 16.88 -2.00 -6.05
N ALA A 178 17.87 -2.82 -6.41
CA ALA A 178 18.67 -2.62 -7.62
C ALA A 178 17.94 -3.19 -8.86
N GLY A 179 18.11 -2.54 -10.01
CA GLY A 179 17.55 -2.99 -11.30
C GLY A 179 16.34 -2.20 -11.79
N ASP A 180 15.99 -2.44 -13.06
CA ASP A 180 14.87 -1.79 -13.73
C ASP A 180 13.53 -2.48 -13.39
N LYS A 181 12.63 -1.76 -12.71
CA LYS A 181 11.29 -2.25 -12.34
C LYS A 181 10.38 -2.54 -13.54
N PHE A 182 10.72 -2.05 -14.74
CA PHE A 182 9.99 -2.27 -15.99
C PHE A 182 10.63 -3.35 -16.88
N ALA A 183 11.91 -3.70 -16.67
CA ALA A 183 12.62 -4.65 -17.54
C ALA A 183 12.04 -6.08 -17.51
N ASN A 184 11.33 -6.45 -16.44
CA ASN A 184 10.61 -7.72 -16.34
C ASN A 184 9.11 -7.59 -16.69
N ALA A 185 8.68 -6.55 -17.41
CA ALA A 185 7.29 -6.40 -17.85
C ALA A 185 6.92 -7.30 -19.06
N GLY A 186 7.74 -8.30 -19.38
CA GLY A 186 7.49 -9.24 -20.47
C GLY A 186 6.11 -9.88 -20.33
N ALA A 187 5.27 -9.69 -21.36
CA ALA A 187 3.93 -10.22 -21.56
C ALA A 187 3.44 -11.20 -20.47
N TYR A 188 2.89 -10.67 -19.38
CA TYR A 188 2.19 -11.49 -18.42
C TYR A 188 0.88 -11.95 -19.06
N ALA A 189 0.94 -13.10 -19.73
CA ALA A 189 -0.26 -13.85 -20.04
C ALA A 189 -0.98 -14.08 -18.71
N TRP A 190 -2.19 -13.55 -18.59
CA TRP A 190 -3.09 -13.85 -17.49
C TRP A 190 -3.43 -15.34 -17.53
N THR A 191 -2.59 -16.18 -16.94
CA THR A 191 -3.12 -17.39 -16.34
C THR A 191 -3.93 -16.89 -15.16
N ARG A 192 -5.27 -17.05 -15.22
CA ARG A 192 -6.10 -17.13 -14.01
C ARG A 192 -5.25 -17.92 -13.04
N GLY A 193 -4.76 -17.27 -11.97
CA GLY A 193 -3.81 -17.91 -11.07
C GLY A 193 -4.41 -19.26 -10.78
N ALA A 194 -3.75 -20.33 -11.24
CA ALA A 194 -4.10 -21.66 -10.79
C ALA A 194 -4.13 -21.49 -9.28
N ALA A 195 -5.31 -21.65 -8.68
CA ALA A 195 -5.51 -21.47 -7.26
C ALA A 195 -4.27 -22.06 -6.61
N ALA A 196 -3.44 -21.22 -5.96
CA ALA A 196 -2.18 -21.66 -5.39
C ALA A 196 -2.49 -22.98 -4.71
N ALA A 197 -1.86 -24.10 -5.10
CA ALA A 197 -2.38 -25.48 -5.12
C ALA A 197 -3.13 -26.05 -3.87
N GLY A 198 -3.51 -25.25 -2.88
CA GLY A 198 -4.77 -25.39 -2.15
C GLY A 198 -5.97 -24.91 -2.98
N ALA A 199 -6.94 -25.81 -3.15
CA ALA A 199 -8.25 -25.46 -3.68
C ALA A 199 -8.78 -24.17 -3.04
N TYR A 200 -9.29 -23.25 -3.86
CA TYR A 200 -10.09 -22.12 -3.37
C TYR A 200 -11.13 -22.68 -2.39
N ASP A 201 -10.99 -22.32 -1.12
CA ASP A 201 -11.91 -22.72 -0.07
C ASP A 201 -12.79 -21.51 0.27
N PRO A 202 -14.07 -21.51 -0.16
CA PRO A 202 -15.01 -20.45 0.20
C PRO A 202 -15.17 -20.27 1.71
N ALA A 203 -14.92 -21.30 2.51
CA ALA A 203 -14.99 -21.21 3.97
C ALA A 203 -13.78 -20.43 4.53
N ASP A 204 -12.58 -20.70 4.02
CA ASP A 204 -11.38 -19.95 4.40
C ASP A 204 -11.49 -18.47 4.02
N ASP A 205 -11.95 -18.16 2.80
CA ASP A 205 -12.13 -16.78 2.37
C ASP A 205 -13.17 -16.02 3.22
N ARG A 206 -14.31 -16.67 3.53
CA ARG A 206 -15.30 -16.12 4.48
C ARG A 206 -14.71 -15.88 5.87
N ALA A 207 -13.86 -16.79 6.35
CA ALA A 207 -13.22 -16.66 7.66
C ALA A 207 -12.24 -15.47 7.69
N ARG A 208 -11.40 -15.32 6.65
CA ARG A 208 -10.45 -14.20 6.49
C ARG A 208 -11.19 -12.86 6.34
N THR A 209 -12.24 -12.82 5.53
CA THR A 209 -13.11 -11.65 5.37
C THR A 209 -13.79 -11.26 6.67
N SER A 210 -14.28 -12.24 7.44
CA SER A 210 -14.92 -12.00 8.74
C SER A 210 -13.94 -11.44 9.77
N PHE A 211 -12.71 -11.97 9.79
CA PHE A 211 -11.63 -11.47 10.62
C PHE A 211 -11.27 -10.02 10.28
N ARG A 212 -11.03 -9.71 9.00
CA ARG A 212 -10.74 -8.35 8.52
C ARG A 212 -11.84 -7.36 8.90
N LYS A 213 -13.12 -7.71 8.67
CA LYS A 213 -14.26 -6.88 9.05
C LYS A 213 -14.31 -6.62 10.57
N ALA A 214 -13.97 -7.60 11.38
CA ALA A 214 -13.93 -7.43 12.83
C ALA A 214 -12.78 -6.53 13.27
N MET A 215 -11.59 -6.69 12.68
CA MET A 215 -10.44 -5.81 12.95
C MET A 215 -10.77 -4.36 12.54
N ALA A 216 -11.36 -4.14 11.37
CA ALA A 216 -11.78 -2.80 10.94
C ALA A 216 -12.78 -2.17 11.89
N ARG A 217 -13.81 -2.92 12.33
CA ARG A 217 -14.78 -2.43 13.34
C ARG A 217 -14.15 -2.11 14.69
N ALA A 218 -13.07 -2.81 15.04
CA ALA A 218 -12.31 -2.55 16.26
C ALA A 218 -11.26 -1.44 16.11
N GLY A 219 -11.13 -0.80 14.93
CA GLY A 219 -10.11 0.21 14.66
C GLY A 219 -8.70 -0.37 14.45
N LEU A 220 -8.60 -1.67 14.19
CA LEU A 220 -7.35 -2.43 14.02
C LEU A 220 -7.04 -2.78 12.56
N GLU A 221 -7.75 -2.21 11.58
CA GLU A 221 -7.46 -2.44 10.15
C GLU A 221 -6.00 -2.13 9.82
N HIS A 222 -5.45 -1.09 10.45
CA HIS A 222 -4.08 -0.67 10.25
C HIS A 222 -3.02 -1.67 10.76
N ARG A 223 -3.43 -2.68 11.55
CA ARG A 223 -2.58 -3.76 12.07
C ARG A 223 -2.72 -5.07 11.29
N LEU A 224 -3.51 -5.12 10.22
CA LEU A 224 -3.72 -6.36 9.45
C LEU A 224 -2.41 -6.94 8.90
N ASP A 225 -1.46 -6.10 8.50
CA ASP A 225 -0.14 -6.54 8.04
C ASP A 225 0.68 -7.17 9.17
N PHE A 226 0.63 -6.55 10.35
CA PHE A 226 1.26 -7.11 11.55
C PHE A 226 0.67 -8.49 11.90
N PHE A 227 -0.67 -8.63 11.88
CA PHE A 227 -1.31 -9.92 12.08
C PHE A 227 -0.86 -10.94 11.03
N ALA A 228 -0.85 -10.56 9.75
CA ALA A 228 -0.42 -11.45 8.67
C ALA A 228 1.05 -11.87 8.81
N ALA A 229 1.94 -10.97 9.24
CA ALA A 229 3.35 -11.25 9.52
C ALA A 229 3.51 -12.25 10.69
N CYS A 230 2.64 -12.17 11.69
CA CYS A 230 2.55 -13.16 12.77
C CYS A 230 1.88 -14.49 12.35
N GLY A 231 1.51 -14.65 11.07
CA GLY A 231 0.79 -15.82 10.58
C GLY A 231 -0.70 -15.85 10.94
N VAL A 232 -1.27 -14.72 11.35
CA VAL A 232 -2.68 -14.57 11.72
C VAL A 232 -3.46 -13.96 10.57
N ARG A 233 -4.32 -14.76 9.92
CA ARG A 233 -5.17 -14.31 8.80
C ARG A 233 -6.66 -14.47 9.08
N ARG A 234 -7.01 -15.28 10.08
CA ARG A 234 -8.37 -15.54 10.58
C ARG A 234 -8.33 -15.75 12.09
N PHE A 235 -9.50 -15.70 12.74
CA PHE A 235 -9.60 -15.84 14.20
C PHE A 235 -8.98 -17.14 14.74
N ALA A 236 -9.07 -18.25 13.99
CA ALA A 236 -8.50 -19.53 14.40
C ALA A 236 -6.98 -19.48 14.59
N ASP A 237 -6.29 -18.62 13.83
CA ASP A 237 -4.83 -18.52 13.83
C ASP A 237 -4.30 -17.75 15.06
N LEU A 238 -5.18 -17.05 15.80
CA LEU A 238 -4.79 -16.34 17.03
C LEU A 238 -4.36 -17.30 18.15
N ARG A 239 -4.76 -18.57 18.07
CA ARG A 239 -4.43 -19.58 19.07
C ARG A 239 -2.92 -19.77 19.14
N GLY A 240 -2.35 -19.58 20.33
CA GLY A 240 -0.91 -19.71 20.56
C GLY A 240 -0.07 -18.49 20.14
N LYS A 241 -0.69 -17.44 19.57
CA LYS A 241 0.01 -16.21 19.15
C LYS A 241 0.04 -15.10 20.20
N GLY A 242 -0.51 -15.34 21.40
CA GLY A 242 -0.67 -14.32 22.44
C GLY A 242 0.63 -13.60 22.83
N ALA A 243 1.74 -14.32 23.00
CA ALA A 243 3.03 -13.72 23.36
C ALA A 243 3.62 -12.85 22.24
N GLU A 244 3.47 -13.29 20.98
CA GLU A 244 3.92 -12.55 19.80
C GLU A 244 3.11 -11.26 19.61
N LEU A 245 1.79 -11.36 19.73
CA LEU A 245 0.88 -10.22 19.61
C LEU A 245 1.05 -9.21 20.76
N ARG A 246 1.27 -9.66 21.99
CA ARG A 246 1.53 -8.77 23.14
C ARG A 246 2.80 -7.94 22.99
N ARG A 247 3.84 -8.49 22.33
CA ARG A 247 5.09 -7.75 22.09
C ARG A 247 4.95 -6.72 20.99
N GLY A 248 4.13 -6.99 19.97
CA GLY A 248 3.99 -6.08 18.84
C GLY A 248 2.87 -5.04 18.98
N LEU A 249 1.82 -5.31 19.75
CA LEU A 249 0.68 -4.41 19.93
C LEU A 249 0.82 -3.57 21.19
N ASP A 250 0.52 -2.28 21.10
CA ASP A 250 0.43 -1.42 22.27
C ASP A 250 -0.80 -1.76 23.14
N HIS A 251 -0.90 -1.14 24.31
CA HIS A 251 -1.99 -1.39 25.26
C HIS A 251 -3.39 -1.13 24.66
N TRP A 252 -3.53 -0.12 23.81
CA TRP A 252 -4.80 0.24 23.19
C TRP A 252 -5.20 -0.75 22.10
N ASP A 253 -4.23 -1.16 21.28
CA ASP A 253 -4.41 -2.18 20.26
C ASP A 253 -4.75 -3.54 20.88
N GLN A 254 -4.10 -3.91 21.99
CA GLN A 254 -4.45 -5.10 22.76
C GLN A 254 -5.87 -5.04 23.31
N THR A 255 -6.29 -3.89 23.83
CA THR A 255 -7.64 -3.68 24.35
C THR A 255 -8.70 -3.80 23.25
N ARG A 256 -8.45 -3.17 22.10
CA ARG A 256 -9.30 -3.28 20.90
C ARG A 256 -9.36 -4.69 20.36
N LEU A 257 -8.25 -5.43 20.41
CA LEU A 257 -8.20 -6.82 19.97
C LEU A 257 -9.07 -7.67 20.89
N ARG A 258 -8.96 -7.52 22.21
CA ARG A 258 -9.85 -8.19 23.18
C ARG A 258 -11.32 -7.86 22.91
N TYR A 259 -11.64 -6.60 22.61
CA TYR A 259 -13.00 -6.21 22.25
C TYR A 259 -13.49 -6.92 20.97
N ALA A 260 -12.65 -7.00 19.93
CA ALA A 260 -12.97 -7.70 18.69
C ALA A 260 -13.24 -9.21 18.90
N LEU A 261 -12.62 -9.79 19.94
CA LEU A 261 -12.69 -11.21 20.27
C LEU A 261 -13.85 -11.58 21.20
N LYS A 262 -14.53 -10.63 21.84
CA LYS A 262 -15.67 -10.89 22.73
C LYS A 262 -16.94 -11.43 22.03
N LYS A 263 -16.86 -11.82 20.75
CA LYS A 263 -17.93 -12.59 20.10
C LYS A 263 -17.84 -14.07 20.50
N PRO A 264 -18.98 -14.76 20.68
CA PRO A 264 -18.99 -16.15 21.15
C PRO A 264 -18.22 -17.07 20.19
N GLY A 265 -17.21 -17.79 20.70
CA GLY A 265 -16.47 -18.83 19.97
C GLY A 265 -14.96 -18.65 19.82
N VAL A 266 -14.36 -17.53 20.24
CA VAL A 266 -12.90 -17.32 20.18
C VAL A 266 -12.31 -17.26 21.59
N LEU A 267 -11.84 -18.41 22.09
CA LEU A 267 -11.07 -18.48 23.33
C LEU A 267 -9.69 -17.86 23.12
N TRP A 268 -9.54 -16.61 23.55
CA TRP A 268 -8.21 -16.05 23.83
C TRP A 268 -7.70 -16.78 25.07
N TYR A 269 -6.73 -17.67 24.90
CA TYR A 269 -6.08 -18.33 26.03
C TYR A 269 -5.26 -17.29 26.80
N GLU A 270 -5.79 -16.85 27.94
CA GLU A 270 -4.97 -16.46 29.08
C GLU A 270 -4.11 -17.68 29.42
N THR A 271 -2.82 -17.60 29.12
CA THR A 271 -1.85 -18.58 29.63
C THR A 271 -1.15 -17.93 30.81
N ALA A 272 -1.50 -18.49 31.99
CA ALA A 272 -0.89 -18.48 33.32
C ALA A 272 -0.59 -17.13 34.02
N PRO A 273 -0.94 -16.99 35.31
CA PRO A 273 -0.34 -15.97 36.16
C PRO A 273 1.17 -16.20 36.26
N ASP A 274 1.92 -15.10 36.36
CA ASP A 274 3.36 -15.13 36.66
C ASP A 274 3.61 -16.08 37.84
N SER A 275 4.35 -17.15 37.56
CA SER A 275 4.99 -17.93 38.62
C SER A 275 6.36 -17.30 38.84
N GLY A 276 6.42 -16.38 39.79
CA GLY A 276 7.68 -15.84 40.31
C GLY A 276 7.57 -14.38 40.74
N GLU A 277 7.13 -14.15 41.97
CA GLU A 277 7.93 -13.45 43.00
C GLU A 277 7.20 -13.54 44.36
N GLU A 278 7.99 -13.94 45.37
CA GLU A 278 7.70 -14.30 46.78
C GLU A 278 7.13 -15.69 47.10
#